data_AF-A0A357FNZ2-F1
#
_entry.id   AF-A0A357FNZ2-F1
#
_cell.length_a   1.000
_cell.length_b   1.000
_cell.length_c   1.000
_cell.angle_alpha   90.00
_cell.angle_beta   90.00
_cell.angle_gamma   90.00
#
_symmetry.space_group_name_H-M   'P 1'
#
loop_
_entity.id
_entity.type
_entity.pdbx_description
1 polymer ?
#
loop_
_entity_poly.entity_id
_entity_poly.type
_entity_poly.pdbx_seq_one_letter_code
_entity_poly.pdbx_strand_id
1 'polypeptide(L)'
;LSGIPGKISIPILNLTAPVENLGIVEKDGREVYETPKNLVGRIPSSPNQPDSFTGWYFGHLESPLKGEGNVFHNLPEIAEHLINGNKVLISLEKPGKELVYQVTKSEVVHESDLELYDPGLENIILVTCSNRPIYDHRQLVTATLVGAVE
;
A
#
# COMPACT_ATOMS: atom_id res chain seq x y z
N LEU A 1 5.05 -7.31 -15.10
CA LEU A 1 3.82 -6.94 -14.36
C LEU A 1 3.09 -8.13 -13.74
N SER A 2 3.17 -9.35 -14.31
CA SER A 2 2.54 -10.53 -13.70
C SER A 2 3.30 -11.08 -12.47
N GLY A 3 2.53 -11.59 -11.52
CA GLY A 3 2.97 -12.20 -10.27
C GLY A 3 2.44 -11.45 -9.05
N ILE A 4 2.32 -12.17 -7.94
CA ILE A 4 1.99 -11.58 -6.63
C ILE A 4 3.31 -11.21 -5.94
N PRO A 5 3.52 -9.94 -5.55
CA PRO A 5 4.67 -9.56 -4.75
C PRO A 5 4.58 -10.19 -3.38
N GLY A 6 5.68 -10.73 -2.88
CA GLY A 6 5.82 -11.26 -1.53
C GLY A 6 6.49 -10.29 -0.55
N LYS A 7 7.05 -9.18 -1.04
CA LYS A 7 7.75 -8.19 -0.23
C LYS A 7 7.62 -6.78 -0.82
N ILE A 8 7.55 -5.78 0.05
CA ILE A 8 7.63 -4.36 -0.27
C ILE A 8 8.78 -3.71 0.50
N SER A 9 9.51 -2.81 -0.16
CA SER A 9 10.60 -2.05 0.43
C SER A 9 10.44 -0.56 0.08
N ILE A 10 10.55 0.32 1.08
CA ILE A 10 10.59 1.79 0.89
C ILE A 10 11.82 2.32 1.64
N PRO A 11 13.00 2.37 0.98
CA PRO A 11 14.27 2.60 1.67
C PRO A 11 14.34 3.93 2.43
N ILE A 12 13.75 5.00 1.90
CA ILE A 12 13.80 6.32 2.52
C ILE A 12 13.05 6.37 3.86
N LEU A 13 12.06 5.47 4.05
CA LEU A 13 11.33 5.30 5.29
C LEU A 13 11.92 4.19 6.18
N ASN A 14 13.02 3.58 5.75
CA ASN A 14 13.62 2.38 6.35
C ASN A 14 12.60 1.23 6.51
N LEU A 15 11.72 1.06 5.51
CA LEU A 15 10.64 0.09 5.53
C LEU A 15 10.98 -1.13 4.69
N THR A 16 10.77 -2.32 5.26
CA THR A 16 10.68 -3.58 4.51
C THR A 16 9.64 -4.47 5.19
N ALA A 17 8.70 -5.00 4.41
CA ALA A 17 7.60 -5.81 4.94
C ALA A 17 7.15 -6.91 3.98
N PRO A 18 6.64 -8.05 4.48
CA PRO A 18 5.98 -9.04 3.65
C PRO A 18 4.68 -8.48 3.05
N VAL A 19 4.32 -9.00 1.89
CA VAL A 19 3.08 -8.65 1.17
C VAL A 19 2.26 -9.91 0.97
N GLU A 20 0.96 -9.83 1.26
CA GLU A 20 0.00 -10.91 1.03
C GLU A 20 -1.31 -10.36 0.46
N ASN A 21 -2.01 -11.13 -0.38
CA ASN A 21 -3.34 -10.74 -0.85
C ASN A 21 -4.35 -10.84 0.30
N LEU A 22 -5.20 -9.82 0.45
CA LEU A 22 -6.29 -9.84 1.42
C LEU A 22 -7.47 -10.67 0.90
N GLY A 23 -7.96 -11.60 1.72
CA GLY A 23 -9.21 -12.28 1.49
C GLY A 23 -10.42 -11.37 1.73
N ILE A 24 -11.60 -11.85 1.33
CA ILE A 24 -12.89 -11.28 1.70
C ILE A 24 -13.50 -12.16 2.80
N VAL A 25 -13.92 -11.54 3.90
CA VAL A 25 -14.54 -12.19 5.05
C VAL A 25 -15.90 -11.56 5.35
N GLU A 26 -16.82 -12.33 5.93
CA GLU A 26 -18.10 -11.80 6.41
C GLU A 26 -17.95 -11.19 7.81
N LYS A 27 -18.44 -9.97 8.00
CA LYS A 27 -18.50 -9.27 9.28
C LYS A 27 -19.80 -8.49 9.40
N ASP A 28 -20.58 -8.77 10.45
CA ASP A 28 -21.87 -8.12 10.71
C ASP A 28 -22.83 -8.18 9.50
N GLY A 29 -22.82 -9.31 8.77
CA GLY A 29 -23.63 -9.53 7.56
C GLY A 29 -23.15 -8.77 6.32
N ARG A 30 -21.92 -8.24 6.33
CA ARG A 30 -21.29 -7.56 5.19
C ARG A 30 -19.97 -8.21 4.82
N GLU A 31 -19.71 -8.29 3.52
CA GLU A 31 -18.40 -8.70 3.02
C GLU A 31 -17.39 -7.55 3.20
N VAL A 32 -16.26 -7.83 3.85
CA VAL A 32 -15.17 -6.89 4.09
C VAL A 32 -13.83 -7.55 3.82
N TYR A 33 -12.81 -6.76 3.46
CA TYR A 33 -11.47 -7.30 3.32
C TYR A 33 -10.85 -7.66 4.68
N GLU A 34 -10.02 -8.69 4.69
CA GLU A 34 -9.19 -9.04 5.83
C GLU A 34 -8.33 -7.86 6.29
N THR A 35 -8.08 -7.80 7.60
CA THR A 35 -7.18 -6.80 8.17
C THR A 35 -5.76 -7.37 8.20
N PRO A 36 -4.78 -6.73 7.52
CA PRO A 36 -3.40 -7.24 7.50
C PRO A 36 -2.79 -7.16 8.90
N LYS A 37 -2.04 -8.19 9.34
CA LYS A 37 -1.38 -8.20 10.66
C LYS A 37 0.13 -8.31 10.51
N ASN A 38 0.85 -7.26 10.88
CA ASN A 38 2.31 -7.16 10.76
C ASN A 38 2.84 -7.37 9.32
N LEU A 39 2.01 -7.08 8.32
CA LEU A 39 2.32 -7.21 6.90
C LEU A 39 1.61 -6.11 6.09
N VAL A 40 1.89 -6.04 4.79
CA VAL A 40 1.14 -5.22 3.85
C VAL A 40 0.13 -6.07 3.10
N GLY A 41 -1.15 -5.76 3.26
CA GLY A 41 -2.25 -6.42 2.59
C GLY A 41 -2.45 -5.86 1.18
N ARG A 42 -2.58 -6.72 0.18
CA ARG A 42 -2.81 -6.34 -1.21
C ARG A 42 -4.24 -6.64 -1.64
N ILE A 43 -4.86 -5.66 -2.31
CA ILE A 43 -6.08 -5.84 -3.08
C ILE A 43 -5.73 -5.62 -4.57
N PRO A 44 -5.94 -6.59 -5.46
CA PRO A 44 -5.64 -6.44 -6.88
C PRO A 44 -6.48 -5.34 -7.52
N SER A 45 -5.90 -4.61 -8.49
CA SER A 45 -6.61 -3.55 -9.23
C SER A 45 -7.86 -4.03 -9.98
N SER A 46 -7.85 -5.29 -10.41
CA SER A 46 -8.94 -5.91 -11.15
C SER A 46 -9.10 -7.38 -10.73
N PRO A 47 -10.32 -7.86 -10.50
CA PRO A 47 -10.59 -9.29 -10.30
C PRO A 47 -10.13 -10.16 -11.49
N ASN A 48 -10.02 -9.58 -12.69
CA ASN A 48 -9.56 -10.27 -13.88
C ASN A 48 -8.03 -10.37 -13.97
N GLN A 49 -7.30 -9.65 -13.10
CA GLN A 49 -5.84 -9.66 -13.03
C GLN A 49 -5.37 -9.86 -11.57
N PRO A 50 -5.79 -10.96 -10.92
CA PRO A 50 -5.48 -11.21 -9.51
C PRO A 50 -3.96 -11.36 -9.29
N ASP A 51 -3.26 -11.90 -10.30
CA ASP A 51 -1.83 -12.19 -10.30
C ASP A 51 -1.01 -11.08 -10.96
N SER A 52 -1.20 -9.84 -10.49
CA SER A 52 -0.45 -8.67 -10.95
C SER A 52 0.28 -7.99 -9.78
N PHE A 53 1.29 -7.20 -10.09
CA PHE A 53 1.91 -6.30 -9.11
C PHE A 53 1.10 -5.03 -8.87
N THR A 54 0.11 -4.75 -9.71
CA THR A 54 -0.73 -3.56 -9.58
C THR A 54 -1.83 -3.78 -8.57
N GLY A 55 -2.16 -2.74 -7.83
CA GLY A 55 -3.23 -2.81 -6.85
C GLY A 55 -3.08 -1.79 -5.74
N TRP A 56 -3.91 -2.01 -4.73
CA TRP A 56 -3.94 -1.24 -3.51
C TRP A 56 -3.24 -2.01 -2.40
N TYR A 57 -2.39 -1.33 -1.66
CA TYR A 57 -1.52 -1.88 -0.62
C TYR A 57 -1.87 -1.22 0.71
N PHE A 58 -2.38 -1.99 1.66
CA PHE A 58 -2.86 -1.53 2.94
C PHE A 58 -1.90 -1.95 4.05
N GLY A 59 -1.57 -1.02 4.93
CA GLY A 59 -0.75 -1.31 6.12
C GLY A 59 -1.16 -0.42 7.27
N HIS A 60 -0.98 -0.90 8.49
CA HIS A 60 -1.33 -0.14 9.70
C HIS A 60 -0.36 1.02 9.94
N LEU A 61 -0.89 2.21 10.22
CA LEU A 61 -0.12 3.35 10.73
C LEU A 61 0.33 3.03 12.16
N GLU A 62 -0.59 2.52 12.96
CA GLU A 62 -0.38 1.96 14.28
C GLU A 62 -1.57 1.10 14.67
N SER A 63 -1.33 0.10 15.52
CA SER A 63 -2.39 -0.71 16.12
C SER A 63 -2.08 -0.97 17.61
N PRO A 64 -2.09 0.08 18.46
CA PRO A 64 -1.73 -0.06 19.87
C PRO A 64 -2.68 -0.97 20.65
N LEU A 65 -3.96 -1.05 20.27
CA LEU A 65 -4.97 -1.84 20.98
C LEU A 65 -5.09 -3.29 20.49
N LYS A 66 -4.91 -3.53 19.18
CA LYS A 66 -5.17 -4.84 18.56
C LYS A 66 -3.91 -5.62 18.18
N GLY A 67 -2.72 -5.02 18.31
CA GLY A 67 -1.45 -5.67 17.97
C GLY A 67 -1.28 -6.02 16.47
N GLU A 68 -2.00 -5.35 15.58
CA GLU A 68 -1.99 -5.59 14.12
C GLU A 68 -0.73 -5.00 13.43
N GLY A 69 0.16 -4.37 14.22
CA GLY A 69 1.43 -3.80 13.76
C GLY A 69 1.35 -2.31 13.42
N ASN A 70 2.44 -1.79 12.85
CA ASN A 70 2.62 -0.39 12.48
C ASN A 70 3.47 -0.29 11.20
N VAL A 71 3.25 -1.19 10.25
CA VAL A 71 4.08 -1.34 9.04
C VAL A 71 4.19 -0.02 8.26
N PHE A 72 3.09 0.73 8.14
CA PHE A 72 3.03 2.01 7.43
C PHE A 72 3.09 3.23 8.37
N HIS A 73 3.68 3.07 9.56
CA HIS A 73 3.83 4.16 10.53
C HIS A 73 4.42 5.45 9.95
N ASN A 74 5.45 5.32 9.13
CA ASN A 74 6.17 6.44 8.51
C ASN A 74 5.65 6.80 7.12
N LEU A 75 4.60 6.13 6.61
CA LEU A 75 4.09 6.41 5.27
C LEU A 75 3.66 7.89 5.08
N PRO A 76 3.08 8.58 6.09
CA PRO A 76 2.78 10.01 5.99
C PRO A 76 4.00 10.91 5.72
N GLU A 77 5.22 10.49 6.10
CA GLU A 77 6.45 11.26 5.87
C GLU A 77 6.79 11.41 4.38
N ILE A 78 6.19 10.57 3.51
CA ILE A 78 6.36 10.69 2.04
C ILE A 78 5.95 12.08 1.54
N ALA A 79 4.93 12.70 2.12
CA ALA A 79 4.51 14.05 1.71
C ALA A 79 5.66 15.07 1.85
N GLU A 80 6.37 15.03 2.98
CA GLU A 80 7.51 15.90 3.24
C GLU A 80 8.68 15.60 2.29
N HIS A 81 8.96 14.32 2.03
CA HIS A 81 10.01 13.95 1.08
C HIS A 81 9.74 14.50 -0.33
N LEU A 82 8.50 14.44 -0.81
CA LEU A 82 8.11 14.98 -2.11
C LEU A 82 8.24 16.51 -2.16
N ILE A 83 7.79 17.21 -1.11
CA ILE A 83 7.90 18.67 -1.00
C ILE A 83 9.38 19.11 -1.06
N ASN A 84 10.26 18.36 -0.41
CA ASN A 84 11.70 18.61 -0.40
C ASN A 84 12.42 18.20 -1.70
N GLY A 85 11.69 17.73 -2.72
CA GLY A 85 12.25 17.32 -4.02
C GLY A 85 12.99 15.98 -3.98
N ASN A 86 12.84 15.19 -2.91
CA ASN A 86 13.45 13.87 -2.83
C ASN A 86 12.72 12.90 -3.75
N LYS A 87 13.47 12.01 -4.40
CA LYS A 87 12.91 10.87 -5.10
C LYS A 87 12.58 9.78 -4.09
N VAL A 88 11.32 9.37 -4.03
CA VAL A 88 10.86 8.27 -3.18
C VAL A 88 10.62 7.05 -4.08
N LEU A 89 11.38 5.98 -3.84
CA LEU A 89 11.28 4.73 -4.57
C LEU A 89 10.65 3.64 -3.70
N ILE A 90 9.83 2.81 -4.33
CA ILE A 90 9.17 1.64 -3.74
C ILE A 90 9.54 0.44 -4.59
N SER A 91 10.09 -0.59 -3.95
CA SER A 91 10.34 -1.88 -4.60
C SER A 91 9.29 -2.89 -4.17
N LEU A 92 8.69 -3.57 -5.15
CA LEU A 92 7.87 -4.75 -4.94
C LEU A 92 8.59 -5.96 -5.51
N GLU A 93 8.71 -7.01 -4.72
CA GLU A 93 9.57 -8.15 -5.04
C GLU A 93 8.81 -9.48 -4.94
N LYS A 94 9.16 -10.40 -5.85
CA LYS A 94 8.90 -11.84 -5.73
C LYS A 94 10.16 -12.60 -6.18
N PRO A 95 10.26 -13.92 -5.99
CA PRO A 95 11.38 -14.69 -6.49
C PRO A 95 11.63 -14.44 -8.00
N GLY A 96 12.86 -14.02 -8.33
CA GLY A 96 13.31 -13.75 -9.70
C GLY A 96 12.64 -12.56 -10.38
N LYS A 97 12.02 -11.63 -9.63
CA LYS A 97 11.49 -10.38 -10.20
C LYS A 97 11.31 -9.28 -9.17
N GLU A 98 11.84 -8.11 -9.46
CA GLU A 98 11.62 -6.87 -8.72
C GLU A 98 11.05 -5.81 -9.65
N LEU A 99 10.02 -5.09 -9.19
CA LEU A 99 9.49 -3.91 -9.87
C LEU A 99 9.71 -2.68 -9.00
N VAL A 100 10.25 -1.63 -9.60
CA VAL A 100 10.56 -0.37 -8.93
C VAL A 100 9.57 0.70 -9.37
N TYR A 101 8.93 1.32 -8.41
CA TYR A 101 7.96 2.41 -8.58
C TYR A 101 8.52 3.69 -7.98
N GLN A 102 8.26 4.82 -8.62
CA GLN A 102 8.53 6.14 -8.08
C GLN A 102 7.23 6.77 -7.60
N VAL A 103 7.21 7.29 -6.38
CA VAL A 103 6.06 8.03 -5.86
C VAL A 103 5.86 9.31 -6.67
N THR A 104 4.63 9.52 -7.13
CA THR A 104 4.22 10.68 -7.92
C THR A 104 3.20 11.56 -7.20
N LYS A 105 2.46 11.01 -6.21
CA LYS A 105 1.45 11.75 -5.45
C LYS A 105 1.35 11.24 -4.02
N SER A 106 1.10 12.15 -3.09
CA SER A 106 0.75 11.88 -1.70
C SER A 106 -0.43 12.77 -1.31
N GLU A 107 -1.51 12.20 -0.82
CA GLU A 107 -2.73 12.92 -0.47
C GLU A 107 -3.44 12.33 0.75
N VAL A 108 -4.27 13.14 1.41
CA VAL A 108 -5.09 12.70 2.54
C VAL A 108 -6.55 12.90 2.15
N VAL A 109 -7.35 11.84 2.30
CA VAL A 109 -8.80 11.84 2.05
C VAL A 109 -9.55 11.38 3.29
N HIS A 110 -10.80 11.80 3.43
CA HIS A 110 -11.67 11.27 4.48
C HIS A 110 -12.05 9.81 4.15
N GLU A 111 -12.26 8.97 5.16
CA GLU A 111 -12.52 7.54 4.94
C GLU A 111 -13.80 7.25 4.15
N SER A 112 -14.81 8.13 4.24
CA SER A 112 -16.04 8.03 3.44
C SER A 112 -15.82 8.29 1.95
N ASP A 113 -14.70 8.95 1.62
CA ASP A 113 -14.39 9.38 0.25
C ASP A 113 -13.37 8.43 -0.40
N LEU A 114 -12.92 7.40 0.33
CA LEU A 114 -12.03 6.38 -0.20
C LEU A 114 -12.82 5.42 -1.09
N GLU A 115 -12.65 5.56 -2.40
CA GLU A 115 -13.17 4.63 -3.39
C GLU A 115 -12.01 3.87 -4.05
N LEU A 116 -12.08 2.53 -4.02
CA LEU A 116 -11.12 1.70 -4.72
C LEU A 116 -11.46 1.70 -6.22
N TYR A 117 -10.47 2.02 -7.04
CA TYR A 117 -10.55 1.99 -8.50
C TYR A 117 -9.35 1.26 -9.09
N ASP A 118 -9.40 0.96 -10.39
CA ASP A 118 -8.25 0.40 -11.11
C ASP A 118 -7.24 1.53 -11.42
N PRO A 119 -6.07 1.59 -10.76
CA PRO A 119 -5.07 2.64 -11.02
C PRO A 119 -4.35 2.45 -12.37
N GLY A 120 -4.65 1.40 -13.12
CA GLY A 120 -3.99 1.03 -14.37
C GLY A 120 -2.77 0.13 -14.14
N LEU A 121 -2.13 -0.26 -15.25
CA LEU A 121 -1.08 -1.28 -15.27
C LEU A 121 0.28 -0.81 -14.72
N GLU A 122 0.46 0.50 -14.57
CA GLU A 122 1.74 1.08 -14.18
C GLU A 122 1.72 1.66 -12.77
N ASN A 123 0.56 1.70 -12.11
CA ASN A 123 0.41 2.39 -10.84
C ASN A 123 0.07 1.43 -9.70
N ILE A 124 0.57 1.77 -8.52
CA ILE A 124 0.17 1.19 -7.25
C ILE A 124 -0.28 2.31 -6.31
N ILE A 125 -1.17 1.98 -5.38
CA ILE A 125 -1.64 2.90 -4.35
C ILE A 125 -1.36 2.29 -2.98
N LEU A 126 -0.61 2.97 -2.14
CA LEU A 126 -0.40 2.58 -0.74
C LEU A 126 -1.35 3.38 0.15
N VAL A 127 -1.95 2.72 1.13
CA VAL A 127 -2.98 3.28 2.01
C VAL A 127 -2.67 2.95 3.46
N THR A 128 -2.76 3.98 4.30
CA THR A 128 -2.79 3.82 5.76
C THR A 128 -3.73 4.82 6.42
N CYS A 129 -4.06 4.62 7.69
CA CYS A 129 -4.82 5.62 8.45
C CYS A 129 -4.01 6.92 8.63
N SER A 130 -4.68 8.05 8.81
CA SER A 130 -4.02 9.34 9.05
C SER A 130 -4.58 10.02 10.31
N ASN A 131 -4.28 11.30 10.51
CA ASN A 131 -4.91 12.22 11.47
C ASN A 131 -5.11 11.68 12.90
N ARG A 132 -3.99 11.35 13.56
CA ARG A 132 -3.96 11.01 14.99
C ARG A 132 -4.73 12.06 15.82
N PRO A 133 -5.52 11.66 16.83
CA PRO A 133 -5.86 10.29 17.25
C PRO A 133 -7.20 9.78 16.70
N ILE A 134 -7.81 10.47 15.73
CA ILE A 134 -9.19 10.19 15.28
C ILE A 134 -9.21 9.06 14.24
N TYR A 135 -8.24 9.04 13.32
CA TYR A 135 -8.08 8.01 12.28
C TYR A 135 -9.28 7.85 11.33
N ASP A 136 -10.09 8.89 11.14
CA ASP A 136 -11.15 8.94 10.13
C ASP A 136 -10.65 9.40 8.75
N HIS A 137 -9.35 9.65 8.60
CA HIS A 137 -8.73 9.91 7.30
C HIS A 137 -7.79 8.78 6.86
N ARG A 138 -7.49 8.77 5.57
CA ARG A 138 -6.58 7.85 4.91
C ARG A 138 -5.49 8.63 4.19
N GLN A 139 -4.24 8.26 4.45
CA GLN A 139 -3.09 8.70 3.66
C GLN A 139 -2.99 7.78 2.45
N LEU A 140 -3.03 8.37 1.26
CA LEU A 140 -2.86 7.68 -0.03
C LEU A 140 -1.53 8.11 -0.64
N VAL A 141 -0.79 7.14 -1.16
CA VAL A 141 0.46 7.36 -1.89
C VAL A 141 0.38 6.64 -3.23
N THR A 142 0.38 7.42 -4.32
CA THR A 142 0.39 6.87 -5.68
C THR A 142 1.83 6.79 -6.17
N ALA A 143 2.21 5.63 -6.71
CA ALA A 143 3.51 5.43 -7.31
C ALA A 143 3.39 4.78 -8.68
N THR A 144 4.24 5.21 -9.61
CA THR A 144 4.25 4.79 -11.02
C THR A 144 5.50 3.99 -11.32
N LEU A 145 5.37 2.92 -12.10
CA LEU A 145 6.44 2.03 -12.48
C LEU A 145 7.54 2.80 -13.23
N VAL A 146 8.79 2.61 -12.81
CA VAL A 146 9.96 3.23 -13.45
C VAL A 146 11.03 2.21 -13.87
N GLY A 147 10.94 0.97 -13.41
CA GLY A 147 11.89 -0.07 -13.78
C GLY A 147 11.49 -1.47 -13.34
N ALA A 148 12.19 -2.45 -13.91
CA ALA A 148 12.09 -3.85 -13.53
C ALA A 148 13.49 -4.47 -13.51
N VAL A 149 13.74 -5.35 -12.53
CA VAL A 149 14.93 -6.19 -12.44
C VAL A 149 14.46 -7.64 -12.50
N GLU A 150 15.11 -8.44 -13.34
CA GLU A 150 14.82 -9.86 -13.56
C GLU A 150 16.02 -10.73 -13.15
#